data_AF-A0A2A6BL87-F1
#
_entry.id   AF-A0A2A6BL87-F1
#
_cell.length_a   1.000
_cell.length_b   1.000
_cell.length_c   1.000
_cell.angle_alpha   90.00
_cell.angle_beta   90.00
_cell.angle_gamma   90.00
#
_symmetry.space_group_name_H-M   'P 1'
#
loop_
_entity.id
_entity.type
_entity.pdbx_description
1 polymer ?
#
loop_
_entity_poly.entity_id
_entity_poly.type
_entity_poly.pdbx_seq_one_letter_code
_entity_poly.pdbx_strand_id
1 'polypeptide(L)'
;MKSSYLMLMFLSLSIGRSEAKSFHIKVDATLYCPTIYFYYANLWEEVDSSSILLSDLKYHRSYSNVTSLCEIEGMTRDAQTVKPLMTIEHSCGKNYTCVCKKFGDVSSHFEAVVSIDLKDNYYTECSSCTEARKRRGWE
;
A
#
# COMPACT_ATOMS: atom_id res chain seq x y z
N MET A 1 -58.80 -0.89 -45.87
CA MET A 1 -57.52 -1.44 -45.37
C MET A 1 -56.84 -0.35 -44.56
N LYS A 2 -56.82 -0.46 -43.23
CA LYS A 2 -56.11 0.48 -42.33
C LYS A 2 -55.04 -0.32 -41.60
N SER A 3 -53.78 -0.04 -41.93
CA SER A 3 -52.61 -0.70 -41.35
C SER A 3 -52.20 0.07 -40.10
N SER A 4 -52.32 -0.56 -38.93
CA SER A 4 -51.92 0.00 -37.65
C SER A 4 -50.42 -0.23 -37.42
N TYR A 5 -49.67 0.86 -37.24
CA TYR A 5 -48.25 0.81 -36.90
C TYR A 5 -48.09 0.51 -35.41
N LEU A 6 -47.57 -0.68 -35.11
CA LEU A 6 -47.15 -1.09 -33.78
C LEU A 6 -45.72 -0.56 -33.55
N MET A 7 -45.60 0.56 -32.83
CA MET A 7 -44.32 1.18 -32.50
C MET A 7 -43.77 0.54 -31.21
N LEU A 8 -42.86 -0.42 -31.35
CA LEU A 8 -42.12 -1.04 -30.25
C LEU A 8 -41.09 -0.04 -29.70
N MET A 9 -41.37 0.55 -28.53
CA MET A 9 -40.35 1.25 -27.75
C MET A 9 -39.45 0.22 -27.06
N PHE A 10 -38.25 0.05 -27.58
CA PHE A 10 -37.17 -0.63 -26.86
C PHE A 10 -36.57 0.34 -25.85
N LEU A 11 -37.00 0.23 -24.58
CA LEU A 11 -36.28 0.79 -23.44
C LEU A 11 -34.97 0.03 -23.27
N SER A 12 -33.89 0.54 -23.85
CA SER A 12 -32.54 0.11 -23.54
C SER A 12 -32.19 0.54 -22.11
N LEU A 13 -32.34 -0.38 -21.15
CA LEU A 13 -31.67 -0.26 -19.84
C LEU A 13 -30.15 -0.33 -20.11
N SER A 14 -29.50 0.82 -20.21
CA SER A 14 -28.06 0.91 -20.05
C SER A 14 -27.73 0.64 -18.59
N ILE A 15 -27.54 -0.64 -18.25
CA ILE A 15 -26.91 -1.06 -17.00
C ILE A 15 -25.53 -0.39 -17.00
N GLY A 16 -25.39 0.67 -16.20
CA GLY A 16 -24.13 1.39 -16.03
C GLY A 16 -23.08 0.44 -15.46
N ARG A 17 -22.31 -0.17 -16.36
CA ARG A 17 -21.12 -0.96 -15.99
C ARG A 17 -20.09 0.05 -15.52
N SER A 18 -20.01 0.27 -14.20
CA SER A 18 -18.91 1.03 -13.60
C SER A 18 -17.61 0.42 -14.09
N GLU A 19 -16.82 1.18 -14.85
CA GLU A 19 -15.51 0.71 -15.31
C GLU A 19 -14.64 0.46 -14.07
N ALA A 20 -14.15 -0.77 -13.95
CA ALA A 20 -13.20 -1.17 -12.95
C ALA A 20 -11.97 -0.24 -13.03
N LYS A 21 -11.76 0.60 -12.02
CA LYS A 21 -10.55 1.43 -11.93
C LYS A 21 -9.48 0.65 -11.18
N SER A 22 -8.29 0.60 -11.76
CA SER A 22 -7.10 0.09 -11.10
C SER A 22 -6.13 1.23 -10.85
N PHE A 23 -5.55 1.29 -9.66
CA PHE A 23 -4.51 2.26 -9.33
C PHE A 23 -3.19 1.56 -9.08
N HIS A 24 -2.14 2.12 -9.66
CA HIS A 24 -0.75 1.74 -9.36
C HIS A 24 -0.22 2.66 -8.27
N ILE A 25 0.41 2.07 -7.27
CA ILE A 25 0.92 2.74 -6.08
C ILE A 25 2.40 2.39 -6.00
N LYS A 26 3.26 3.41 -6.06
CA LYS A 26 4.71 3.28 -5.93
C LYS A 26 5.22 4.15 -4.78
N VAL A 27 6.11 3.59 -3.98
CA VAL A 27 6.78 4.30 -2.88
C VAL A 27 8.29 4.07 -2.98
N ASP A 28 9.02 5.17 -3.12
CA ASP A 28 10.48 5.22 -3.05
C ASP A 28 10.90 5.76 -1.68
N ALA A 29 11.35 4.87 -0.80
CA ALA A 29 11.78 5.22 0.54
C ALA A 29 13.31 5.25 0.66
N THR A 30 13.83 6.32 1.26
CA THR A 30 15.21 6.38 1.76
C THR A 30 15.20 6.12 3.26
N LEU A 31 15.83 5.01 3.67
CA LEU A 31 15.86 4.55 5.05
C LEU A 31 17.19 4.94 5.68
N TYR A 32 17.15 5.63 6.81
CA TYR A 32 18.34 6.05 7.54
C TYR A 32 18.53 5.23 8.80
N CYS A 33 19.76 4.75 9.00
CA CYS A 33 20.16 4.11 10.25
C CYS A 33 21.68 4.25 10.43
N PRO A 34 22.18 4.68 11.60
CA PRO A 34 23.62 4.87 11.83
C PRO A 34 24.40 3.55 12.03
N THR A 35 23.73 2.41 11.98
CA THR A 35 24.32 1.08 12.20
C THR A 35 23.85 0.12 11.11
N ILE A 36 24.58 -0.96 10.85
CA ILE A 36 24.11 -2.05 9.98
C ILE A 36 22.77 -2.58 10.51
N TYR A 37 21.82 -2.80 9.59
CA TYR A 37 20.49 -3.29 9.91
C TYR A 37 19.96 -4.15 8.78
N PHE A 38 18.98 -4.98 9.12
CA PHE A 38 18.11 -5.58 8.13
C PHE A 38 16.71 -4.99 8.26
N TYR A 39 15.96 -5.04 7.17
CA TYR A 39 14.58 -4.63 7.15
C TYR A 39 13.74 -5.49 6.21
N TYR A 40 12.44 -5.41 6.42
CA TYR A 40 11.41 -5.84 5.50
C TYR A 40 10.48 -4.64 5.28
N ALA A 41 9.89 -4.53 4.11
CA ALA A 41 8.90 -3.50 3.83
C ALA A 41 7.64 -4.12 3.25
N ASN A 42 6.49 -3.53 3.53
CA ASN A 42 5.22 -3.92 2.95
C ASN A 42 4.45 -2.69 2.53
N LEU A 43 3.69 -2.84 1.47
CA LEU A 43 2.74 -1.85 0.98
C LEU A 43 1.33 -2.40 1.16
N TRP A 44 0.48 -1.62 1.80
CA TRP A 44 -0.87 -1.98 2.18
C TRP A 44 -1.88 -0.96 1.65
N GLU A 45 -3.11 -1.42 1.49
CA GLU A 45 -4.30 -0.60 1.36
C GLU A 45 -5.11 -0.72 2.65
N GLU A 46 -5.35 0.39 3.34
CA GLU A 46 -6.22 0.42 4.53
C GLU A 46 -7.70 0.42 4.09
N VAL A 47 -8.45 -0.62 4.49
CA VAL A 47 -9.87 -0.81 4.18
C VAL A 47 -10.64 -0.99 5.49
N ASP A 48 -11.43 0.02 5.85
CA ASP A 48 -12.20 0.07 7.09
C ASP A 48 -11.35 -0.24 8.34
N SER A 49 -11.58 -1.40 8.97
CA SER A 49 -10.86 -1.88 10.16
C SER A 49 -9.73 -2.86 9.84
N SER A 50 -9.37 -3.01 8.56
CA SER A 50 -8.41 -3.99 8.06
C SER A 50 -7.38 -3.38 7.11
N SER A 51 -6.37 -4.15 6.74
CA SER A 51 -5.41 -3.78 5.70
C SER A 51 -5.22 -4.92 4.72
N ILE A 52 -5.26 -4.62 3.43
CA ILE A 52 -5.00 -5.56 2.35
C ILE A 52 -3.54 -5.38 1.92
N LEU A 53 -2.78 -6.47 1.89
CA LEU A 53 -1.41 -6.42 1.38
C LEU A 53 -1.44 -6.25 -0.14
N LEU A 54 -0.82 -5.18 -0.63
CA LEU A 54 -0.64 -4.92 -2.05
C LEU A 54 0.67 -5.52 -2.56
N SER A 55 1.74 -5.43 -1.76
CA SER A 55 3.07 -5.90 -2.12
C SER A 55 3.97 -6.04 -0.90
N ASP A 56 4.96 -6.92 -0.96
CA ASP A 56 5.97 -7.11 0.07
C ASP A 56 7.38 -7.13 -0.51
N LEU A 57 8.28 -6.39 0.14
CA LEU A 57 9.71 -6.52 -0.03
C LEU A 57 10.24 -7.43 1.08
N LYS A 58 10.75 -8.59 0.66
CA LYS A 58 11.37 -9.57 1.55
C LYS A 58 12.69 -9.05 2.12
N TYR A 59 13.22 -9.82 3.06
CA TYR A 59 14.44 -9.53 3.83
C TYR A 59 15.50 -8.80 2.99
N HIS A 60 15.82 -7.59 3.42
CA HIS A 60 16.90 -6.80 2.87
C HIS A 60 17.90 -6.47 3.97
N ARG A 61 19.18 -6.60 3.66
CA ARG A 61 20.26 -6.21 4.58
C ARG A 61 20.94 -4.97 4.05
N SER A 62 20.90 -3.90 4.84
CA SER A 62 21.70 -2.70 4.58
C SER A 62 23.14 -2.96 5.03
N TYR A 63 24.06 -2.96 4.06
CA TYR A 63 25.49 -3.00 4.35
C TYR A 63 26.09 -1.59 4.53
N SER A 64 25.33 -0.54 4.17
CA SER A 64 25.72 0.83 4.42
C SER A 64 25.32 1.25 5.84
N ASN A 65 26.19 1.99 6.50
CA ASN A 65 26.03 2.52 7.85
C ASN A 65 25.22 3.82 7.90
N VAL A 66 24.53 4.20 6.81
CA VAL A 66 23.82 5.47 6.75
C VAL A 66 22.49 5.37 6.02
N THR A 67 22.43 4.79 4.82
CA THR A 67 21.22 4.81 3.97
C THR A 67 20.96 3.53 3.19
N SER A 68 19.70 3.12 3.09
CA SER A 68 19.22 2.16 2.08
C SER A 68 18.09 2.74 1.25
N LEU A 69 18.04 2.38 -0.03
CA LEU A 69 16.92 2.67 -0.91
C LEU A 69 15.95 1.47 -0.89
N CYS A 70 14.68 1.77 -0.72
CA CYS A 70 13.59 0.80 -0.70
C CYS A 70 12.52 1.26 -1.67
N GLU A 71 12.44 0.61 -2.83
CA GLU A 71 11.35 0.77 -3.79
C GLU A 71 10.32 -0.34 -3.55
N ILE A 72 9.05 0.03 -3.40
CA ILE A 72 7.95 -0.93 -3.30
C ILE A 72 6.75 -0.43 -4.10
N GLU A 73 6.14 -1.33 -4.87
CA GLU A 73 4.99 -1.00 -5.71
C GLU A 73 3.91 -2.07 -5.64
N GLY A 74 2.66 -1.65 -5.83
CA GLY A 74 1.49 -2.51 -5.80
C GLY A 74 0.37 -1.98 -6.67
N MET A 75 -0.62 -2.84 -6.92
CA MET A 75 -1.81 -2.54 -7.70
C MET A 75 -3.05 -2.83 -6.87
N THR A 76 -3.97 -1.88 -6.85
CA THR A 76 -5.34 -2.11 -6.36
C THR A 76 -6.32 -2.19 -7.53
N ARG A 77 -7.44 -2.88 -7.33
CA ARG A 77 -8.50 -3.06 -8.32
C ARG A 77 -9.83 -2.70 -7.72
N ASP A 78 -10.71 -2.14 -8.54
CA ASP A 78 -12.10 -1.84 -8.18
C ASP A 78 -12.24 -0.83 -7.04
N ALA A 79 -11.21 -0.02 -6.79
CA ALA A 79 -11.21 1.03 -5.78
C ALA A 79 -11.61 2.39 -6.38
N GLN A 80 -12.44 3.14 -5.66
CA GLN A 80 -12.67 4.57 -5.98
C GLN A 80 -11.59 5.46 -5.36
N THR A 81 -11.18 5.10 -4.14
CA THR A 81 -10.17 5.75 -3.32
C THR A 81 -9.39 4.68 -2.59
N VAL A 82 -8.09 4.87 -2.45
CA VAL A 82 -7.17 3.98 -1.73
C VAL A 82 -6.54 4.76 -0.60
N LYS A 83 -6.19 4.06 0.47
CA LYS A 83 -5.43 4.61 1.60
C LYS A 83 -4.10 3.89 1.73
N PRO A 84 -3.05 4.31 0.99
CA PRO A 84 -1.78 3.62 1.00
C PRO A 84 -1.12 3.74 2.37
N LEU A 85 -0.58 2.62 2.83
CA LEU A 85 0.16 2.50 4.07
C LEU A 85 1.41 1.67 3.82
N MET A 86 2.56 2.14 4.26
CA MET A 86 3.81 1.36 4.25
C MET A 86 4.13 0.92 5.67
N THR A 87 4.52 -0.33 5.86
CA THR A 87 5.20 -0.78 7.08
C THR A 87 6.65 -1.13 6.80
N ILE A 88 7.52 -0.83 7.74
CA ILE A 88 8.93 -1.21 7.72
C ILE A 88 9.26 -1.87 9.04
N GLU A 89 9.61 -3.15 8.99
CA GLU A 89 10.14 -3.83 10.15
C GLU A 89 11.65 -3.95 10.05
N HIS A 90 12.38 -3.55 11.09
CA HIS A 90 13.83 -3.39 11.01
C HIS A 90 14.54 -3.71 12.31
N SER A 91 15.86 -3.91 12.20
CA SER A 91 16.76 -4.14 13.34
C SER A 91 17.60 -2.93 13.73
N CYS A 92 17.37 -1.76 13.13
CA CYS A 92 18.12 -0.54 13.46
C CYS A 92 18.07 -0.24 14.97
N GLY A 93 19.22 -0.01 15.60
CA GLY A 93 19.31 0.50 16.97
C GLY A 93 19.45 -0.53 18.10
N LYS A 94 18.91 -1.75 17.97
CA LYS A 94 19.19 -3.00 18.76
C LYS A 94 17.97 -3.93 18.85
N ASN A 95 16.77 -3.38 18.95
CA ASN A 95 15.53 -4.16 19.04
C ASN A 95 14.84 -4.22 17.68
N TYR A 96 14.36 -5.41 17.33
CA TYR A 96 13.50 -5.57 16.16
C TYR A 96 12.17 -4.84 16.39
N THR A 97 11.83 -3.91 15.53
CA THR A 97 10.62 -3.09 15.66
C THR A 97 9.95 -2.88 14.31
N CYS A 98 8.73 -2.35 14.31
CA CYS A 98 7.99 -1.99 13.12
C CYS A 98 7.53 -0.54 13.19
N VAL A 99 7.70 0.18 12.09
CA VAL A 99 7.18 1.54 11.92
C VAL A 99 6.23 1.60 10.73
N CYS A 100 5.31 2.55 10.74
CA CYS A 100 4.38 2.77 9.63
C CYS A 100 4.40 4.20 9.09
N LYS A 101 4.13 4.32 7.79
CA LYS A 101 3.87 5.58 7.12
C LYS A 101 2.53 5.50 6.40
N LYS A 102 1.58 6.31 6.83
CA LYS A 102 0.33 6.55 6.10
C LYS A 102 0.53 7.67 5.09
N PHE A 103 -0.08 7.52 3.91
CA PHE A 103 0.00 8.50 2.82
C PHE A 103 -1.30 9.28 2.59
N GLY A 104 -2.37 8.92 3.30
CA GLY A 104 -3.68 9.55 3.16
C GLY A 104 -4.49 8.94 2.01
N ASP A 105 -5.61 9.59 1.69
CA ASP A 105 -6.55 9.11 0.67
C ASP A 105 -6.08 9.52 -0.73
N VAL A 106 -6.06 8.58 -1.68
CA VAL A 106 -5.66 8.81 -3.08
C VAL A 106 -6.72 8.25 -4.03
N SER A 107 -7.04 8.98 -5.10
CA SER A 107 -8.10 8.62 -6.06
C SER A 107 -7.56 8.40 -7.49
N SER A 108 -6.25 8.18 -7.61
CA SER A 108 -5.52 7.99 -8.87
C SER A 108 -4.26 7.17 -8.63
N HIS A 109 -3.50 6.91 -9.70
CA HIS A 109 -2.11 6.49 -9.57
C HIS A 109 -1.38 7.38 -8.57
N PHE A 110 -0.53 6.76 -7.75
CA PHE A 110 0.13 7.41 -6.63
C PHE A 110 1.61 7.05 -6.62
N GLU A 111 2.45 8.09 -6.56
CA GLU A 111 3.88 7.95 -6.38
C GLU A 111 4.30 8.83 -5.20
N ALA A 112 5.09 8.27 -4.28
CA ALA A 112 5.62 9.01 -3.16
C ALA A 112 7.11 8.74 -2.94
N VAL A 113 7.85 9.80 -2.64
CA VAL A 113 9.22 9.73 -2.15
C VAL A 113 9.21 10.08 -0.66
N VAL A 114 9.76 9.21 0.18
CA VAL A 114 9.78 9.41 1.63
C VAL A 114 11.16 9.14 2.21
N SER A 115 11.55 9.93 3.22
CA SER A 115 12.75 9.69 4.02
C SER A 115 12.32 9.24 5.41
N ILE A 116 12.87 8.12 5.89
CA ILE A 116 12.49 7.50 7.15
C ILE A 116 13.76 7.27 7.97
N ASP A 117 13.90 7.98 9.09
CA ASP A 117 14.89 7.65 10.09
C ASP A 117 14.37 6.49 10.95
N LEU A 118 15.04 5.33 10.85
CA LEU A 118 14.67 4.11 11.57
C LEU A 118 15.14 4.09 13.02
N LYS A 119 15.97 5.05 13.42
CA LYS A 119 16.38 5.24 14.82
C LYS A 119 15.46 6.23 15.53
N ASP A 120 14.88 7.17 14.79
CA ASP A 120 13.95 8.15 15.36
C ASP A 120 12.57 7.52 15.62
N ASN A 121 11.92 7.98 16.68
CA ASN A 121 10.61 7.49 17.13
C ASN A 121 9.45 8.27 16.51
N TYR A 122 9.70 9.10 15.49
CA TYR A 122 8.64 9.88 14.84
C TYR A 122 7.56 8.98 14.22
N TYR A 123 7.95 7.82 13.70
CA TYR A 123 7.02 6.84 13.17
C TYR A 123 6.62 5.84 14.24
N THR A 124 5.31 5.65 14.39
CA THR A 124 4.75 4.74 15.38
C THR A 124 4.44 3.38 14.77
N GLU A 125 4.36 2.38 15.63
CA GLU A 125 3.78 1.08 15.28
C GLU A 125 2.28 1.25 14.94
N CYS A 126 1.75 0.36 14.09
CA CYS A 126 0.32 0.31 13.76
C CYS A 126 -0.18 -1.13 13.67
N SER A 127 -1.49 -1.33 13.54
CA SER A 127 -2.09 -2.67 13.40
C SER A 127 -1.52 -3.48 12.23
N SER A 128 -1.16 -2.84 11.13
CA SER A 128 -0.56 -3.53 9.97
C SER A 128 0.85 -4.09 10.29
N CYS A 129 1.52 -3.63 11.35
CA CYS A 129 2.76 -4.24 11.83
C CYS A 129 2.54 -5.63 12.43
N THR A 130 1.49 -5.80 13.21
CA THR A 130 1.06 -7.10 13.75
C THR A 130 0.75 -8.07 12.60
N GLU A 131 -0.01 -7.62 11.60
CA GLU A 131 -0.33 -8.43 10.43
C GLU A 131 0.94 -8.80 9.62
N ALA A 132 1.90 -7.88 9.50
CA ALA A 132 3.18 -8.17 8.87
C ALA A 132 3.95 -9.28 9.60
N ARG A 133 4.02 -9.23 10.94
CA ARG A 133 4.70 -10.25 11.76
C ARG A 133 4.05 -11.62 11.65
N LYS A 134 2.71 -11.70 11.73
CA LYS A 134 1.96 -12.95 11.52
C LYS A 134 2.27 -13.58 10.17
N ARG A 135 2.31 -12.77 9.10
CA ARG A 135 2.65 -13.25 7.76
C ARG A 135 4.07 -13.81 7.64
N ARG A 136 4.97 -13.44 8.56
CA ARG A 136 6.34 -13.98 8.65
C ARG A 136 6.47 -15.17 9.61
N GLY A 137 5.39 -15.55 10.29
CA GLY A 137 5.40 -16.64 11.27
C GLY A 137 6.13 -16.28 12.56
N TRP A 138 6.13 -15.00 12.95
CA TRP A 138 6.73 -14.53 14.20
C TRP A 138 5.73 -14.34 15.34
N GLU A 139 4.43 -14.45 15.02
CA GLU A 139 3.28 -14.45 15.93
C GLU A 139 2.32 -15.54 15.47
#